data_AF-A0A847CMT0-F1
#
_entry.id   AF-A0A847CMT0-F1
#
_cell.length_a   1.000
_cell.length_b   1.000
_cell.length_c   1.000
_cell.angle_alpha   90.00
_cell.angle_beta   90.00
_cell.angle_gamma   90.00
#
_symmetry.space_group_name_H-M   'P 1'
#
loop_
_entity.id
_entity.type
_entity.pdbx_description
1 polymer ?
#
loop_
_entity_poly.entity_id
_entity_poly.type
_entity_poly.pdbx_seq_one_letter_code
_entity_poly.pdbx_strand_id
1 'polypeptide(L)'
;MFYWFLKFLAVGPLLKLIFRPWVEGAENVPKEGPVILASNHLSYSDWLFMPVVIPRRVTFVAKAEYFEGTGIKGWMQRNFFSGAGQVPIDRSSGSAAAGAIRTQ
;
A
#
# COMPACT_ATOMS: atom_id res chain seq x y z
N MET A 1 10.97 8.25 0.27
CA MET A 1 10.81 9.25 1.35
C MET A 1 9.35 9.47 1.72
N PHE A 2 8.45 9.81 0.79
CA PHE A 2 7.04 10.09 1.08
C PHE A 2 6.30 8.98 1.85
N TYR A 3 6.44 7.71 1.44
CA TYR A 3 5.90 6.57 2.20
C TYR A 3 6.29 6.57 3.69
N TRP A 4 7.59 6.78 3.98
CA TRP A 4 8.09 6.75 5.35
C TRP A 4 7.61 7.95 6.17
N PHE A 5 7.47 9.12 5.52
CA PHE A 5 6.82 10.28 6.13
C PHE A 5 5.36 9.96 6.51
N LEU A 6 4.57 9.38 5.60
CA LEU A 6 3.20 8.98 5.91
C LEU A 6 3.14 7.96 7.06
N LYS A 7 4.01 6.96 7.05
CA LYS A 7 4.05 5.90 8.07
C LYS A 7 4.48 6.39 9.45
N PHE A 8 5.46 7.27 9.55
CA PHE A 8 6.06 7.62 10.84
C PHE A 8 5.69 9.02 11.36
N LEU A 9 5.32 9.96 10.49
CA LEU A 9 5.13 11.36 10.88
C LEU A 9 3.73 11.91 10.59
N ALA A 10 2.94 11.27 9.73
CA ALA A 10 1.58 11.74 9.41
C ALA A 10 0.51 10.69 9.76
N VAL A 11 0.15 9.84 8.81
CA VAL A 11 -0.99 8.90 8.91
C VAL A 11 -0.77 7.86 10.00
N GLY A 12 0.43 7.29 10.12
CA GLY A 12 0.68 6.21 11.07
C GLY A 12 0.49 6.59 12.54
N PRO A 13 1.08 7.70 13.06
CA PRO A 13 0.81 8.16 14.42
C PRO A 13 -0.68 8.40 14.70
N LEU A 14 -1.40 9.02 13.76
CA LEU A 14 -2.84 9.26 13.88
C LEU A 14 -3.63 7.95 14.00
N LEU A 15 -3.34 6.99 13.13
CA LEU A 15 -4.00 5.68 13.17
C LEU A 15 -3.69 4.90 14.44
N LYS A 16 -2.44 4.95 14.92
CA LYS A 16 -2.05 4.32 16.18
C LYS A 16 -2.74 4.95 17.39
N LEU A 17 -2.89 6.26 17.40
CA LEU A 17 -3.53 6.98 18.50
C LEU A 17 -5.03 6.68 18.58
N ILE A 18 -5.73 6.73 17.44
CA ILE A 18 -7.19 6.58 17.37
C ILE A 18 -7.61 5.12 17.50
N PHE A 19 -6.98 4.22 16.74
CA PHE A 19 -7.46 2.84 16.60
C PHE A 19 -6.69 1.83 17.44
N ARG A 20 -5.46 2.18 17.88
CA ARG A 20 -4.60 1.31 18.70
C ARG A 20 -4.50 -0.11 18.14
N PRO A 21 -4.10 -0.27 16.86
CA PRO A 21 -4.08 -1.56 16.21
C PRO A 21 -3.12 -2.50 16.93
N TRP A 22 -3.56 -3.74 17.11
CA TRP A 22 -2.77 -4.81 17.70
C TRP A 22 -2.37 -5.82 16.62
N VAL A 23 -1.17 -6.39 16.74
CA VAL A 23 -0.61 -7.35 15.80
C VAL A 23 0.07 -8.47 16.57
N GLU A 24 -0.13 -9.69 16.11
CA GLU A 24 0.56 -10.90 16.59
C GLU A 24 1.41 -11.47 15.46
N GLY A 25 2.58 -12.03 15.79
CA GLY A 25 3.42 -12.72 14.81
C GLY A 25 4.09 -11.80 13.78
N ALA A 26 4.25 -10.50 14.08
CA ALA A 26 4.94 -9.57 13.18
C ALA A 26 6.42 -9.95 12.95
N GLU A 27 7.00 -10.65 13.91
CA GLU A 27 8.34 -11.27 13.87
C GLU A 27 8.48 -12.38 12.83
N ASN A 28 7.36 -12.98 12.40
CA ASN A 28 7.38 -13.99 11.33
C ASN A 28 7.59 -13.37 9.95
N VAL A 29 7.47 -12.04 9.83
CA VAL A 29 7.73 -11.34 8.57
C VAL A 29 9.23 -11.26 8.33
N PRO A 30 9.76 -11.83 7.21
CA PRO A 30 11.17 -11.75 6.90
C PRO A 30 11.66 -10.30 6.83
N LYS A 31 12.76 -10.02 7.54
CA LYS A 31 13.38 -8.68 7.59
C LYS A 31 13.97 -8.27 6.24
N GLU A 32 14.44 -9.25 5.48
CA GLU A 32 15.13 -9.07 4.20
C GLU A 32 14.56 -10.02 3.15
N GLY A 33 14.88 -9.75 1.88
CA GLY A 33 14.40 -10.53 0.75
C GLY A 33 12.96 -10.21 0.30
N PRO A 34 12.59 -10.67 -0.90
CA PRO A 34 11.25 -10.48 -1.45
C PRO A 34 10.22 -11.31 -0.67
N VAL A 35 9.05 -10.74 -0.42
CA VAL A 35 7.93 -11.42 0.24
C VAL A 35 6.63 -11.01 -0.44
N ILE A 36 5.68 -11.95 -0.51
CA ILE A 36 4.30 -11.68 -0.87
C ILE A 36 3.50 -11.75 0.43
N LEU A 37 2.91 -10.62 0.82
CA LEU A 37 1.95 -10.59 1.92
C LEU A 37 0.57 -10.87 1.34
N ALA A 38 0.02 -12.04 1.66
CA ALA A 38 -1.35 -12.42 1.28
C ALA A 38 -2.26 -12.24 2.49
N SER A 39 -3.22 -11.32 2.40
CA SER A 39 -4.23 -11.10 3.42
C SER A 39 -5.63 -11.28 2.84
N ASN A 40 -6.59 -11.57 3.71
CA ASN A 40 -7.99 -11.32 3.39
C ASN A 40 -8.21 -9.80 3.18
N HIS A 41 -9.31 -9.45 2.48
CA HIS A 41 -9.70 -8.06 2.25
C HIS A 41 -11.11 -7.82 2.79
N LEU A 42 -11.19 -7.33 4.02
CA LEU A 42 -12.46 -7.12 4.72
C LEU A 42 -12.92 -5.66 4.65
N SER A 43 -11.97 -4.74 4.44
CA SER A 43 -12.27 -3.31 4.42
C SER A 43 -11.40 -2.57 3.42
N TYR A 44 -11.96 -1.52 2.82
CA TYR A 44 -11.16 -0.55 2.07
C TYR A 44 -10.00 0.03 2.91
N SER A 45 -10.09 0.04 4.24
CA SER A 45 -9.02 0.57 5.11
C SER A 45 -7.81 -0.36 5.27
N ASP A 46 -7.85 -1.59 4.77
CA ASP A 46 -6.78 -2.58 5.00
C ASP A 46 -5.40 -2.07 4.52
N TRP A 47 -5.38 -1.32 3.42
CA TRP A 47 -4.15 -0.72 2.87
C TRP A 47 -3.57 0.41 3.75
N LEU A 48 -4.32 0.94 4.71
CA LEU A 48 -3.84 1.94 5.66
C LEU A 48 -3.21 1.30 6.89
N PHE A 49 -3.84 0.26 7.45
CA PHE A 49 -3.40 -0.34 8.71
C PHE A 49 -2.22 -1.29 8.53
N MET A 50 -2.22 -2.11 7.47
CA MET A 50 -1.15 -3.10 7.26
C MET A 50 0.24 -2.47 7.17
N PRO A 51 0.46 -1.38 6.40
CA PRO A 51 1.75 -0.70 6.38
C PRO A 51 2.20 -0.14 7.73
N VAL A 52 1.27 0.18 8.62
CA VAL A 52 1.55 0.81 9.92
C VAL A 52 2.05 -0.21 10.95
N VAL A 53 1.55 -1.45 10.91
CA VAL A 53 1.89 -2.50 11.88
C VAL A 53 3.00 -3.43 11.41
N ILE A 54 3.20 -3.57 10.10
CA ILE A 54 4.26 -4.43 9.55
C ILE A 54 5.62 -3.71 9.58
N PRO A 55 6.73 -4.37 10.00
CA PRO A 55 8.02 -3.71 10.21
C PRO A 55 8.75 -3.31 8.91
N ARG A 56 8.26 -3.74 7.74
CA ARG A 56 8.80 -3.42 6.41
C ARG A 56 7.84 -2.56 5.59
N ARG A 57 8.33 -2.06 4.45
CA ARG A 57 7.48 -1.39 3.47
C ARG A 57 6.49 -2.40 2.89
N VAL A 58 5.23 -1.99 2.80
CA VAL A 58 4.16 -2.74 2.15
C VAL A 58 3.71 -1.95 0.93
N THR A 59 3.71 -2.61 -0.22
CA THR A 59 3.23 -2.08 -1.49
C THR A 59 2.00 -2.90 -1.89
N PHE A 60 0.87 -2.22 -2.05
CA PHE A 60 -0.34 -2.80 -2.60
C PHE A 60 -0.40 -2.54 -4.09
N VAL A 61 -1.20 -3.38 -4.72
CA VAL A 61 -1.62 -3.19 -6.08
C VAL A 61 -2.91 -2.38 -6.07
N ALA A 62 -2.91 -1.23 -6.74
CA ALA A 62 -3.99 -0.26 -6.75
C ALA A 62 -4.56 -0.08 -8.16
N LYS A 63 -5.83 0.31 -8.23
CA LYS A 63 -6.56 0.54 -9.48
C LYS A 63 -5.77 1.46 -10.42
N ALA A 64 -5.51 1.04 -11.66
CA ALA A 64 -4.79 1.83 -12.68
C ALA A 64 -5.40 3.23 -12.88
N GLU A 65 -6.71 3.34 -12.72
CA GLU A 65 -7.50 4.57 -12.82
C GLU A 65 -7.02 5.67 -11.85
N TYR A 66 -6.38 5.30 -10.73
CA TYR A 66 -5.79 6.26 -9.80
C TYR A 66 -4.52 6.93 -10.34
N PHE A 67 -3.90 6.36 -11.37
CA PHE A 67 -2.65 6.82 -11.95
C PHE A 67 -2.84 7.48 -13.33
N GLU A 68 -3.96 7.16 -13.99
CA GLU A 68 -4.29 7.58 -15.35
C GLU A 68 -5.32 8.73 -15.39
N GLY A 69 -5.91 9.10 -14.25
CA GLY A 69 -6.84 10.21 -14.16
C GLY A 69 -6.26 11.53 -14.68
N THR A 70 -7.09 12.36 -15.31
CA THR A 70 -6.71 13.64 -15.90
C THR A 70 -7.06 14.83 -14.99
N GLY A 71 -6.53 16.01 -15.32
CA GLY A 71 -6.74 17.24 -14.57
C GLY A 71 -6.03 17.28 -13.21
N ILE A 72 -6.34 18.30 -12.40
CA ILE A 72 -5.69 18.53 -11.10
C ILE A 72 -5.92 17.35 -10.14
N LYS A 73 -7.16 16.84 -10.10
CA LYS A 73 -7.53 15.69 -9.26
C LYS A 73 -6.73 14.44 -9.64
N GLY A 74 -6.67 14.10 -10.93
CA GLY A 74 -5.92 12.95 -11.42
C GLY A 74 -4.42 13.09 -11.15
N TRP A 75 -3.86 14.28 -11.36
CA TRP A 75 -2.48 14.58 -11.02
C TRP A 75 -2.20 14.39 -9.51
N MET A 76 -3.06 14.90 -8.63
CA MET A 76 -2.91 14.72 -7.18
C MET A 76 -2.98 13.24 -6.78
N GLN A 77 -3.96 12.49 -7.31
CA GLN A 77 -4.09 11.06 -7.06
C GLN A 77 -2.84 10.31 -7.51
N ARG A 78 -2.40 10.50 -8.76
CA ARG A 78 -1.20 9.87 -9.29
C ARG A 78 0.03 10.13 -8.42
N ASN A 79 0.27 11.40 -8.05
CA ASN A 79 1.41 11.74 -7.21
C ASN A 79 1.32 11.10 -5.82
N PHE A 80 0.13 11.07 -5.22
CA PHE A 80 -0.09 10.44 -3.93
C PHE A 80 0.17 8.93 -3.98
N PHE A 81 -0.47 8.20 -4.90
CA PHE A 81 -0.36 6.73 -4.98
C PHE A 81 1.06 6.30 -5.38
N SER A 82 1.68 6.98 -6.35
CA SER A 82 3.07 6.72 -6.74
C SER A 82 4.04 7.05 -5.61
N GLY A 83 3.88 8.19 -4.94
CA GLY A 83 4.71 8.57 -3.79
C GLY A 83 4.57 7.61 -2.62
N ALA A 84 3.35 7.11 -2.38
CA ALA A 84 3.07 6.10 -1.36
C ALA A 84 3.61 4.71 -1.76
N GLY A 85 4.03 4.53 -3.02
CA GLY A 85 4.63 3.29 -3.49
C GLY A 85 3.66 2.21 -3.90
N GLN A 86 2.45 2.59 -4.31
CA GLN A 86 1.47 1.65 -4.84
C GLN A 86 1.75 1.36 -6.31
N VAL A 87 1.43 0.14 -6.74
CA VAL A 87 1.63 -0.32 -8.11
C VAL A 87 0.29 -0.33 -8.84
N PRO A 88 0.18 0.27 -10.04
CA PRO A 88 -1.05 0.21 -10.83
C PRO A 88 -1.35 -1.21 -11.32
N ILE A 89 -2.62 -1.60 -11.34
CA ILE A 89 -3.11 -2.79 -12.02
C ILE A 89 -4.37 -2.50 -12.81
N ASP A 90 -4.36 -2.96 -14.05
CA ASP A 90 -5.56 -3.08 -14.86
C ASP A 90 -6.28 -4.37 -14.47
N ARG A 91 -7.47 -4.25 -13.88
CA ARG A 91 -8.25 -5.39 -13.37
C ARG A 91 -9.17 -5.99 -14.44
N SER A 92 -9.17 -5.45 -15.66
CA SER A 92 -10.04 -5.90 -16.75
C SER A 92 -9.48 -7.08 -17.55
N SER A 93 -8.16 -7.33 -17.48
CA SER A 93 -7.50 -8.40 -18.22
C SER A 93 -7.12 -9.59 -17.31
N GLY A 94 -7.27 -10.83 -17.80
CA GLY A 94 -6.88 -12.03 -17.06
C GLY A 94 -5.37 -12.12 -16.75
N SER A 95 -4.55 -11.31 -17.43
CA SER A 95 -3.11 -11.15 -17.21
C SER A 95 -2.74 -10.09 -16.16
N ALA A 96 -3.72 -9.44 -15.54
CA ALA A 96 -3.54 -8.37 -14.56
C ALA A 96 -2.50 -8.69 -13.48
N ALA A 97 -2.58 -9.91 -12.92
CA ALA A 97 -1.69 -10.35 -11.85
C ALA A 97 -0.21 -10.44 -12.30
N ALA A 98 0.05 -10.79 -13.56
CA ALA A 98 1.41 -10.89 -14.09
C ALA A 98 2.08 -9.51 -14.20
N GLY A 99 1.29 -8.46 -14.47
CA GLY A 99 1.80 -7.07 -14.54
C GLY A 99 2.31 -6.58 -13.18
N ALA A 100 1.58 -6.86 -12.10
CA ALA A 100 1.97 -6.45 -10.75
C ALA A 100 3.23 -7.15 -10.22
N ILE A 101 3.52 -8.37 -10.67
CA ILE A 101 4.72 -9.11 -10.27
C ILE A 101 5.98 -8.52 -10.95
N ARG A 102 5.87 -8.06 -12.20
CA ARG A 102 7.01 -7.54 -12.99
C ARG A 102 7.49 -6.14 -12.60
N THR A 103 6.74 -5.45 -11.74
CA THR A 103 7.03 -4.07 -11.31
C THR A 103 7.93 -3.96 -10.07
N GLN A 104 8.38 -5.08 -9.50
CA GLN A 104 9.34 -5.19 -8.39
C GLN A 104 10.70 -5.63 -8.92
#